data_AF-A0A9X1XJ99-F1
#
_entry.id   AF-A0A9X1XJ99-F1
#
_cell.length_a   1.000
_cell.length_b   1.000
_cell.length_c   1.000
_cell.angle_alpha   90.00
_cell.angle_beta   90.00
_cell.angle_gamma   90.00
#
_symmetry.space_group_name_H-M   'P 1'
#
loop_
_entity.id
_entity.type
_entity.pdbx_description
1 polymer ?
#
loop_
_entity_poly.entity_id
_entity_poly.type
_entity_poly.pdbx_seq_one_letter_code
_entity_poly.pdbx_strand_id
1 'polypeptide(L)'
;MSIFPKMRQPEGSLYCGAYCIVACLKSLNKLPLTSSFELHKYDAKEVAFTGSAIEISDSKELKDFALELYKVTGIITPGENPDYIEHSGYNSLGAMLYVLRQFGLECEVIIRDEQTNEYLRRAFPIEFELIEKLGVSTKMLSLGKSTPDKTMLISVISVNDSLHYILNDAQGYWFDSDIAGTSAEWDFIENWHSTANKREGASWLGVSIRVKY
;
A
#
# COMPACT_ATOMS: atom_id res chain seq x y z
N MET A 1 -3.62 -1.94 -22.54
CA MET A 1 -4.52 -1.03 -21.82
C MET A 1 -4.35 -1.35 -20.35
N SER A 2 -4.19 -0.32 -19.51
CA SER A 2 -4.06 -0.49 -18.06
C SER A 2 -5.25 -1.23 -17.46
N ILE A 3 -4.98 -2.11 -16.50
CA ILE A 3 -5.99 -2.83 -15.72
C ILE A 3 -6.56 -1.99 -14.57
N PHE A 4 -5.92 -0.85 -14.26
CA PHE A 4 -6.29 -0.03 -13.11
C PHE A 4 -7.53 0.84 -13.38
N PRO A 5 -8.39 1.02 -12.35
CA PRO A 5 -9.57 1.86 -12.48
C PRO A 5 -9.21 3.35 -12.57
N LYS A 6 -10.10 4.13 -13.17
CA LYS A 6 -10.05 5.60 -13.17
C LYS A 6 -10.43 6.13 -11.79
N MET A 7 -9.46 6.35 -10.93
CA MET A 7 -9.67 6.93 -9.60
C MET A 7 -8.61 7.98 -9.30
N ARG A 8 -9.03 9.04 -8.61
CA ARG A 8 -8.14 10.08 -8.09
C ARG A 8 -8.60 10.43 -6.68
N GLN A 9 -7.65 10.52 -5.77
CA GLN A 9 -7.90 10.98 -4.41
C GLN A 9 -8.14 12.50 -4.39
N PRO A 10 -8.82 13.04 -3.37
CA PRO A 10 -8.88 14.49 -3.16
C PRO A 10 -7.47 15.08 -3.03
N GLU A 11 -7.25 16.26 -3.60
CA GLU A 11 -5.98 16.95 -3.55
C GLU A 11 -5.55 17.22 -2.09
N GLY A 12 -4.29 16.90 -1.77
CA GLY A 12 -3.73 17.04 -0.43
C GLY A 12 -4.20 16.00 0.60
N SER A 13 -4.98 14.99 0.19
CA SER A 13 -5.41 13.91 1.10
C SER A 13 -4.33 12.85 1.31
N LEU A 14 -4.44 12.13 2.43
CA LEU A 14 -3.54 11.04 2.83
C LEU A 14 -4.06 9.66 2.44
N TYR A 15 -4.93 9.57 1.42
CA TYR A 15 -5.70 8.35 1.14
C TYR A 15 -5.00 7.35 0.19
N CYS A 16 -3.78 7.66 -0.26
CA CYS A 16 -3.12 6.97 -1.36
C CYS A 16 -2.97 5.45 -1.16
N GLY A 17 -2.67 5.00 0.06
CA GLY A 17 -2.56 3.57 0.37
C GLY A 17 -3.90 2.85 0.21
N ALA A 18 -4.98 3.40 0.76
CA ALA A 18 -6.32 2.85 0.59
C ALA A 18 -6.77 2.85 -0.88
N TYR A 19 -6.46 3.91 -1.63
CA TYR A 19 -6.75 3.96 -3.07
C TYR A 19 -5.97 2.90 -3.86
N CYS A 20 -4.71 2.65 -3.51
CA CYS A 20 -3.92 1.56 -4.09
C CYS A 20 -4.53 0.18 -3.79
N ILE A 21 -5.04 -0.03 -2.57
CA ILE A 21 -5.76 -1.28 -2.23
C ILE A 21 -6.99 -1.44 -3.11
N VAL A 22 -7.84 -0.41 -3.24
CA VAL A 22 -9.05 -0.50 -4.06
C VAL A 22 -8.72 -0.71 -5.54
N ALA A 23 -7.70 -0.04 -6.07
CA ALA A 23 -7.23 -0.24 -7.43
C ALA A 23 -6.76 -1.68 -7.66
N CYS A 24 -6.01 -2.25 -6.71
CA CYS A 24 -5.57 -3.64 -6.71
C CYS A 24 -6.78 -4.59 -6.68
N LEU A 25 -7.67 -4.46 -5.70
CA LEU A 25 -8.86 -5.31 -5.54
C LEU A 25 -9.75 -5.27 -6.78
N LYS A 26 -9.96 -4.09 -7.36
CA LYS A 26 -10.77 -3.95 -8.58
C LYS A 26 -10.12 -4.68 -9.76
N SER A 27 -8.81 -4.52 -9.94
CA SER A 27 -8.06 -5.15 -11.03
C SER A 27 -8.01 -6.67 -10.91
N LEU A 28 -8.10 -7.19 -9.68
CA LEU A 28 -8.16 -8.63 -9.38
C LEU A 28 -9.58 -9.20 -9.32
N ASN A 29 -10.59 -8.44 -9.76
CA ASN A 29 -12.01 -8.82 -9.72
C ASN A 29 -12.49 -9.24 -8.31
N LYS A 30 -11.94 -8.63 -7.26
CA LYS A 30 -12.40 -8.77 -5.87
C LYS A 30 -13.51 -7.79 -5.51
N LEU A 31 -13.85 -6.87 -6.43
CA LEU A 31 -14.92 -5.88 -6.29
C LEU A 31 -15.88 -5.92 -7.50
N PRO A 32 -17.20 -5.77 -7.30
CA PRO A 32 -17.89 -5.44 -6.03
C PRO A 32 -17.88 -6.58 -5.02
N LEU A 33 -18.14 -6.26 -3.75
CA LEU A 33 -18.27 -7.27 -2.71
C LEU A 33 -19.53 -8.11 -2.90
N THR A 34 -19.44 -9.41 -2.62
CA THR A 34 -20.60 -10.31 -2.61
C THR A 34 -21.37 -10.28 -1.29
N SER A 35 -20.72 -9.87 -0.21
CA SER A 35 -21.26 -9.76 1.15
C SER A 35 -20.44 -8.77 1.97
N SER A 36 -21.04 -8.17 3.00
CA SER A 36 -20.27 -7.41 3.98
C SER A 36 -19.39 -8.32 4.85
N PHE A 37 -18.35 -7.73 5.43
CA PHE A 37 -17.46 -8.38 6.37
C PHE A 37 -16.89 -7.35 7.35
N GLU A 38 -16.28 -7.81 8.44
CA GLU A 38 -15.73 -6.93 9.46
C GLU A 38 -14.22 -6.76 9.30
N LEU A 39 -13.76 -5.53 9.48
CA LEU A 39 -12.35 -5.21 9.72
C LEU A 39 -12.20 -4.70 11.14
N HIS A 40 -11.21 -5.22 11.87
CA HIS A 40 -10.86 -4.71 13.18
C HIS A 40 -9.86 -3.56 13.08
N LYS A 41 -10.07 -2.53 13.91
CA LYS A 41 -9.10 -1.44 14.07
C LYS A 41 -7.86 -1.92 14.83
N TYR A 42 -6.78 -1.16 14.67
CA TYR A 42 -5.55 -1.34 15.43
C TYR A 42 -5.78 -1.14 16.93
N ASP A 43 -5.25 -2.05 17.73
CA ASP A 43 -5.14 -1.98 19.18
C ASP A 43 -3.66 -1.81 19.55
N ALA A 44 -3.33 -0.64 20.11
CA ALA A 44 -1.95 -0.30 20.48
C ALA A 44 -1.41 -1.14 21.65
N LYS A 45 -2.27 -1.74 22.49
CA LYS A 45 -1.81 -2.57 23.61
C LYS A 45 -1.35 -3.94 23.14
N GLU A 46 -2.11 -4.52 22.22
CA GLU A 46 -1.82 -5.84 21.66
C GLU A 46 -0.89 -5.75 20.44
N VAL A 47 -0.71 -4.55 19.88
CA VAL A 47 -0.03 -4.28 18.60
C VAL A 47 -0.58 -5.24 17.55
N ALA A 48 -1.90 -5.18 17.36
CA ALA A 48 -2.67 -6.10 16.52
C ALA A 48 -3.98 -5.46 16.06
N PHE A 49 -4.62 -6.04 15.04
CA PHE A 49 -5.95 -5.64 14.57
C PHE A 49 -7.04 -6.40 15.34
N THR A 50 -7.18 -6.07 16.62
CA THR A 50 -8.14 -6.69 17.56
C THR A 50 -9.06 -5.67 18.22
N GLY A 51 -8.98 -4.41 17.82
CA GLY A 51 -9.80 -3.33 18.35
C GLY A 51 -11.26 -3.41 17.88
N SER A 52 -11.95 -2.27 17.96
CA SER A 52 -13.33 -2.17 17.51
C SER A 52 -13.47 -2.56 16.03
N ALA A 53 -14.53 -3.31 15.72
CA ALA A 53 -14.83 -3.72 14.36
C ALA A 53 -15.54 -2.58 13.61
N ILE A 54 -15.26 -2.48 12.32
CA ILE A 54 -16.04 -1.70 11.35
C ILE A 54 -16.59 -2.65 10.29
N GLU A 55 -17.85 -2.47 9.94
CA GLU A 55 -18.46 -3.22 8.85
C GLU A 55 -18.03 -2.60 7.51
N ILE A 56 -17.44 -3.44 6.66
CA ILE A 56 -17.14 -3.11 5.27
C ILE A 56 -18.22 -3.71 4.39
N SER A 57 -18.98 -2.85 3.74
CA SER A 57 -20.01 -3.22 2.77
C SER A 57 -19.65 -2.70 1.38
N ASP A 58 -20.28 -3.27 0.35
CA ASP A 58 -20.09 -2.80 -1.02
C ASP A 58 -20.47 -1.32 -1.13
N SER A 59 -19.70 -0.57 -1.91
CA SER A 59 -20.06 0.80 -2.29
C SER A 59 -20.27 0.91 -3.79
N LYS A 60 -21.25 1.73 -4.19
CA LYS A 60 -21.49 2.07 -5.59
C LYS A 60 -20.28 2.75 -6.23
N GLU A 61 -19.51 3.50 -5.44
CA GLU A 61 -18.32 4.21 -5.90
C GLU A 61 -17.05 3.67 -5.24
N LEU A 62 -16.04 3.38 -6.08
CA LEU A 62 -14.75 2.87 -5.60
C LEU A 62 -14.04 3.85 -4.65
N LYS A 63 -14.26 5.16 -4.82
CA LYS A 63 -13.68 6.19 -3.96
C LYS A 63 -14.23 6.10 -2.53
N ASP A 64 -15.53 5.91 -2.39
CA ASP A 64 -16.16 5.74 -1.08
C ASP A 64 -15.67 4.46 -0.42
N PHE A 65 -15.51 3.38 -1.19
CA PHE A 65 -14.91 2.15 -0.69
C PHE A 65 -13.48 2.37 -0.17
N ALA A 66 -12.67 3.19 -0.87
CA ALA A 66 -11.33 3.54 -0.40
C ALA A 66 -11.37 4.35 0.90
N LEU A 67 -12.36 5.22 1.09
CA LEU A 67 -12.54 5.97 2.34
C LEU A 67 -12.93 5.07 3.52
N GLU A 68 -13.71 4.01 3.26
CA GLU A 68 -14.03 3.01 4.29
C GLU A 68 -12.78 2.22 4.72
N LEU A 69 -11.97 1.75 3.75
CA LEU A 69 -10.70 1.08 4.05
C LEU A 69 -9.70 2.00 4.77
N TYR A 70 -9.70 3.30 4.42
CA TYR A 70 -8.84 4.30 5.04
C TYR A 70 -9.07 4.44 6.55
N LYS A 71 -10.28 4.16 7.05
CA LYS A 71 -10.56 4.14 8.50
C LYS A 71 -9.74 3.10 9.27
N VAL A 72 -9.15 2.13 8.58
CA VAL A 72 -8.27 1.10 9.14
C VAL A 72 -6.81 1.38 8.81
N THR A 73 -6.52 1.89 7.60
CA THR A 73 -5.14 2.06 7.15
C THR A 73 -4.52 3.40 7.51
N GLY A 74 -5.31 4.48 7.58
CA GLY A 74 -4.86 5.86 7.81
C GLY A 74 -4.56 6.20 9.27
N ILE A 75 -3.62 5.46 9.87
CA ILE A 75 -3.44 5.40 11.32
C ILE A 75 -2.04 5.79 11.81
N ILE A 76 -1.14 6.30 10.97
CA ILE A 76 0.22 6.68 11.42
C ILE A 76 0.52 8.17 11.19
N THR A 77 1.30 8.78 12.09
CA THR A 77 1.82 10.14 11.90
C THR A 77 2.95 10.17 10.85
N PRO A 78 3.29 11.33 10.25
CA PRO A 78 4.46 11.46 9.38
C PRO A 78 5.78 11.31 10.14
N GLY A 79 6.80 10.82 9.44
CA GLY A 79 8.19 10.78 9.92
C GLY A 79 8.62 9.43 10.46
N GLU A 80 9.87 9.37 10.94
CA GLU A 80 10.40 8.20 11.62
C GLU A 80 9.79 8.07 13.02
N ASN A 81 9.62 6.82 13.47
CA ASN A 81 8.96 6.45 14.73
C ASN A 81 7.55 7.04 14.84
N PRO A 82 6.66 6.73 13.87
CA PRO A 82 5.33 7.32 13.88
C PRO A 82 4.50 6.81 15.05
N ASP A 83 3.67 7.70 15.57
CA ASP A 83 2.61 7.36 16.52
C ASP A 83 1.42 6.76 15.76
N TYR A 84 0.72 5.83 16.41
CA TYR A 84 -0.49 5.23 15.88
C TYR A 84 -1.72 5.96 16.43
N ILE A 85 -2.50 6.57 15.53
CA ILE A 85 -3.62 7.45 15.82
C ILE A 85 -4.93 6.87 15.28
N GLU A 86 -6.05 7.28 15.87
CA GLU A 86 -7.36 6.69 15.54
C GLU A 86 -7.90 7.09 14.16
N HIS A 87 -7.47 8.23 13.61
CA HIS A 87 -7.92 8.72 12.30
C HIS A 87 -6.99 9.80 11.72
N SER A 88 -7.08 9.98 10.40
CA SER A 88 -6.48 11.08 9.61
C SER A 88 -4.94 11.07 9.51
N GLY A 89 -4.31 9.91 9.59
CA GLY A 89 -2.87 9.73 9.39
C GLY A 89 -2.46 9.26 7.98
N TYR A 90 -1.17 9.05 7.79
CA TYR A 90 -0.64 8.30 6.65
C TYR A 90 -1.08 6.84 6.72
N ASN A 91 -1.00 6.14 5.59
CA ASN A 91 -1.35 4.73 5.54
C ASN A 91 -0.23 3.88 6.13
N SER A 92 -0.56 3.09 7.16
CA SER A 92 0.30 2.05 7.73
C SER A 92 0.46 0.90 6.73
N LEU A 93 1.69 0.48 6.45
CA LEU A 93 2.00 -0.66 5.60
C LEU A 93 1.48 -1.97 6.22
N GLY A 94 1.63 -2.12 7.53
CA GLY A 94 1.06 -3.22 8.32
C GLY A 94 -0.47 -3.28 8.23
N ALA A 95 -1.15 -2.14 8.34
CA ALA A 95 -2.60 -2.07 8.17
C ALA A 95 -3.05 -2.39 6.74
N MET A 96 -2.31 -1.92 5.74
CA MET A 96 -2.59 -2.25 4.35
C MET A 96 -2.45 -3.76 4.08
N LEU A 97 -1.43 -4.42 4.64
CA LEU A 97 -1.27 -5.87 4.56
C LEU A 97 -2.42 -6.62 5.25
N TYR A 98 -2.83 -6.16 6.43
CA TYR A 98 -3.98 -6.72 7.14
C TYR A 98 -5.22 -6.68 6.25
N VAL A 99 -5.55 -5.52 5.69
CA VAL A 99 -6.71 -5.33 4.81
C VAL A 99 -6.63 -6.27 3.60
N LEU A 100 -5.53 -6.25 2.84
CA LEU A 100 -5.37 -7.10 1.63
C LEU A 100 -5.59 -8.59 1.93
N ARG A 101 -5.12 -9.07 3.08
CA ARG A 101 -5.29 -10.46 3.50
C ARG A 101 -6.73 -10.83 3.87
N GLN A 102 -7.54 -9.88 4.34
CA GLN A 102 -8.97 -10.13 4.58
C GLN A 102 -9.73 -10.39 3.27
N PHE A 103 -9.19 -9.96 2.11
CA PHE A 103 -9.71 -10.32 0.79
C PHE A 103 -9.12 -11.63 0.23
N GLY A 104 -8.39 -12.39 1.05
CA GLY A 104 -7.77 -13.65 0.68
C GLY A 104 -6.60 -13.52 -0.28
N LEU A 105 -5.94 -12.35 -0.31
CA LEU A 105 -4.77 -12.12 -1.16
C LEU A 105 -3.49 -12.59 -0.48
N GLU A 106 -2.63 -13.29 -1.23
CA GLU A 106 -1.29 -13.63 -0.78
C GLU A 106 -0.38 -12.41 -0.94
N CYS A 107 0.22 -11.96 0.17
CA CYS A 107 1.08 -10.79 0.23
C CYS A 107 2.46 -11.13 0.78
N GLU A 108 3.49 -10.44 0.27
CA GLU A 108 4.83 -10.42 0.84
C GLU A 108 5.37 -8.99 0.87
N VAL A 109 6.24 -8.68 1.83
CA VAL A 109 6.94 -7.39 1.89
C VAL A 109 8.26 -7.51 1.16
N ILE A 110 8.52 -6.61 0.24
CA ILE A 110 9.76 -6.56 -0.53
C ILE A 110 10.58 -5.37 -0.05
N ILE A 111 11.83 -5.63 0.31
CA ILE A 111 12.79 -4.61 0.73
C ILE A 111 13.95 -4.59 -0.26
N ARG A 112 14.42 -3.39 -0.63
CA ARG A 112 15.45 -3.19 -1.66
C ARG A 112 16.76 -3.91 -1.36
N ASP A 113 17.35 -3.63 -0.21
CA ASP A 113 18.67 -4.10 0.21
C ASP A 113 18.79 -4.13 1.75
N GLU A 114 19.81 -4.82 2.27
CA GLU A 114 19.95 -5.05 3.72
C GLU A 114 20.08 -3.73 4.49
N GLN A 115 20.79 -2.76 3.92
CA GLN A 115 20.92 -1.43 4.51
C GLN A 115 19.55 -0.74 4.68
N THR A 116 18.68 -0.90 3.69
CA THR A 116 17.30 -0.39 3.74
C THR A 116 16.48 -1.17 4.78
N ASN A 117 16.64 -2.48 4.88
CA ASN A 117 15.97 -3.31 5.90
C ASN A 117 16.35 -2.84 7.32
N GLU A 118 17.65 -2.68 7.59
CA GLU A 118 18.15 -2.17 8.88
C GLU A 118 17.58 -0.79 9.21
N TYR A 119 17.59 0.12 8.24
CA TYR A 119 17.04 1.46 8.41
C TYR A 119 15.54 1.42 8.74
N LEU A 120 14.75 0.72 7.94
CA LEU A 120 13.29 0.69 8.09
C LEU A 120 12.86 0.01 9.38
N ARG A 121 13.56 -1.05 9.82
CA ARG A 121 13.28 -1.70 11.11
C ARG A 121 13.57 -0.80 12.30
N ARG A 122 14.58 0.06 12.18
CA ARG A 122 14.89 1.08 13.21
C ARG A 122 13.89 2.24 13.19
N ALA A 123 13.53 2.71 12.00
CA ALA A 123 12.66 3.88 11.83
C ALA A 123 11.18 3.57 12.01
N PHE A 124 10.73 2.33 11.75
CA PHE A 124 9.34 1.92 11.81
C PHE A 124 9.16 0.59 12.57
N PRO A 125 9.64 0.50 13.84
CA PRO A 125 9.70 -0.78 14.55
C PRO A 125 8.33 -1.46 14.69
N ILE A 126 7.28 -0.67 14.98
CA ILE A 126 5.91 -1.19 15.15
C ILE A 126 5.33 -1.71 13.83
N GLU A 127 5.67 -1.11 12.68
CA GLU A 127 5.23 -1.63 11.37
C GLU A 127 5.80 -3.04 11.15
N PHE A 128 7.07 -3.26 11.49
CA PHE A 128 7.70 -4.57 11.35
C PHE A 128 7.17 -5.59 12.35
N GLU A 129 6.89 -5.19 13.59
CA GLU A 129 6.20 -6.06 14.56
C GLU A 129 4.83 -6.49 14.03
N LEU A 130 4.06 -5.56 13.44
CA LEU A 130 2.76 -5.87 12.82
C LEU A 130 2.89 -6.83 11.64
N ILE A 131 3.84 -6.61 10.73
CA ILE A 131 4.10 -7.51 9.59
C ILE A 131 4.41 -8.93 10.08
N GLU A 132 5.23 -9.06 11.11
CA GLU A 132 5.62 -10.33 11.71
C GLU A 132 4.46 -11.02 12.41
N LYS A 133 3.64 -10.30 13.19
CA LYS A 133 2.43 -10.82 13.84
C LYS A 133 1.36 -11.25 12.85
N LEU A 134 1.22 -10.55 11.73
CA LEU A 134 0.37 -10.98 10.63
C LEU A 134 0.89 -12.29 10.01
N GLY A 135 2.17 -12.62 10.18
CA GLY A 135 2.81 -13.78 9.54
C GLY A 135 3.04 -13.53 8.04
N VAL A 136 3.27 -12.28 7.65
CA VAL A 136 3.62 -11.91 6.27
C VAL A 136 5.13 -12.06 6.10
N SER A 137 5.56 -12.74 5.02
CA SER A 137 6.99 -12.89 4.76
C SER A 137 7.59 -11.59 4.25
N THR A 138 8.75 -11.21 4.81
CA THR A 138 9.61 -10.15 4.30
C THR A 138 10.73 -10.76 3.47
N LYS A 139 10.99 -10.21 2.28
CA LYS A 139 12.03 -10.67 1.36
C LYS A 139 12.87 -9.51 0.85
N MET A 140 14.15 -9.79 0.69
CA MET A 140 15.05 -8.92 -0.03
C MET A 140 14.79 -9.02 -1.53
N LEU A 141 14.84 -7.89 -2.23
CA LEU A 141 14.76 -7.85 -3.68
C LEU A 141 16.05 -8.48 -4.24
N SER A 142 15.94 -9.70 -4.75
CA SER A 142 17.02 -10.35 -5.50
C SER A 142 17.19 -9.71 -6.87
N LEU A 143 18.25 -10.12 -7.59
CA LEU A 143 18.40 -9.83 -9.03
C LEU A 143 17.12 -10.23 -9.78
N GLY A 144 16.35 -9.24 -10.27
CA GLY A 144 15.09 -9.47 -10.96
C GLY A 144 14.12 -8.30 -10.82
N LYS A 145 12.96 -8.43 -11.48
CA LYS A 145 11.90 -7.42 -11.42
C LYS A 145 11.24 -7.39 -10.06
N SER A 146 10.99 -6.20 -9.54
CA SER A 146 10.20 -6.02 -8.30
C SER A 146 8.75 -6.51 -8.44
N THR A 147 8.21 -6.45 -9.67
CA THR A 147 6.86 -6.88 -10.06
C THR A 147 6.92 -7.98 -11.13
N PRO A 148 7.25 -9.24 -10.79
CA PRO A 148 7.22 -10.35 -11.73
C PRO A 148 5.80 -10.68 -12.22
N ASP A 149 5.69 -11.54 -13.22
CA ASP A 149 4.40 -11.99 -13.77
C ASP A 149 3.43 -12.45 -12.68
N LYS A 150 2.15 -12.12 -12.87
CA LYS A 150 1.06 -12.42 -11.92
C LYS A 150 1.24 -11.79 -10.54
N THR A 151 1.90 -10.64 -10.51
CA THR A 151 2.00 -9.83 -9.29
C THR A 151 1.63 -8.38 -9.55
N MET A 152 1.26 -7.72 -8.45
CA MET A 152 1.12 -6.28 -8.33
C MET A 152 2.02 -5.81 -7.19
N LEU A 153 2.52 -4.59 -7.30
CA LEU A 153 3.44 -4.01 -6.33
C LEU A 153 2.91 -2.67 -5.84
N ILE A 154 2.59 -2.58 -4.56
CA ILE A 154 2.24 -1.32 -3.90
C ILE A 154 3.49 -0.78 -3.22
N SER A 155 4.05 0.29 -3.74
CA SER A 155 5.35 0.84 -3.32
C SER A 155 5.20 2.12 -2.51
N VAL A 156 6.02 2.26 -1.47
CA VAL A 156 6.16 3.52 -0.71
C VAL A 156 7.22 4.38 -1.40
N ILE A 157 6.84 5.58 -1.81
CA ILE A 157 7.74 6.58 -2.38
C ILE A 157 7.76 7.83 -1.48
N SER A 158 8.86 8.57 -1.52
CA SER A 158 8.89 9.96 -1.04
C SER A 158 8.73 10.87 -2.25
N VAL A 159 7.73 11.76 -2.21
CA VAL A 159 7.49 12.82 -3.19
C VAL A 159 7.51 14.14 -2.45
N ASN A 160 8.46 15.02 -2.77
CA ASN A 160 8.60 16.32 -2.10
C ASN A 160 8.58 16.19 -0.55
N ASP A 161 9.39 15.26 -0.04
CA ASP A 161 9.54 14.94 1.40
C ASP A 161 8.28 14.38 2.09
N SER A 162 7.25 14.00 1.33
CA SER A 162 6.03 13.37 1.84
C SER A 162 5.91 11.91 1.38
N LEU A 163 5.48 11.03 2.29
CA LEU A 163 5.26 9.62 1.98
C LEU A 163 4.00 9.44 1.13
N HIS A 164 4.12 8.66 0.06
CA HIS A 164 3.02 8.37 -0.86
C HIS A 164 3.06 6.91 -1.32
N TYR A 165 1.89 6.35 -1.62
CA TYR A 165 1.76 5.00 -2.15
C TYR A 165 1.37 5.03 -3.61
N ILE A 166 2.03 4.21 -4.42
CA ILE A 166 1.71 3.96 -5.82
C ILE A 166 1.60 2.45 -6.06
N LEU A 167 0.91 2.05 -7.11
CA LEU A 167 0.67 0.66 -7.48
C LEU A 167 1.22 0.39 -8.89
N ASN A 168 1.90 -0.74 -9.08
CA ASN A 168 2.39 -1.20 -10.37
C ASN A 168 1.93 -2.62 -10.67
N ASP A 169 1.73 -2.93 -11.96
CA ASP A 169 1.53 -4.29 -12.43
C ASP A 169 2.76 -4.83 -13.19
N ALA A 170 2.76 -6.13 -13.45
CA ALA A 170 3.85 -6.80 -14.17
C ALA A 170 4.06 -6.30 -15.61
N GLN A 171 3.08 -5.58 -16.18
CA GLN A 171 3.13 -5.04 -17.54
C GLN A 171 3.78 -3.66 -17.58
N GLY A 172 4.10 -3.08 -16.42
CA GLY A 172 4.74 -1.76 -16.32
C GLY A 172 3.74 -0.60 -16.25
N TYR A 173 2.44 -0.87 -16.09
CA TYR A 173 1.49 0.20 -15.83
C TYR A 173 1.59 0.63 -14.36
N TRP A 174 1.49 1.94 -14.13
CA TRP A 174 1.52 2.54 -12.80
C TRP A 174 0.22 3.25 -12.49
N PHE A 175 -0.38 2.96 -11.34
CA PHE A 175 -1.45 3.72 -10.74
C PHE A 175 -0.90 4.62 -9.64
N ASP A 176 -1.13 5.91 -9.77
CA ASP A 176 -0.88 6.92 -8.75
C ASP A 176 -2.18 7.72 -8.57
N SER A 177 -2.76 7.66 -7.37
CA SER A 177 -4.05 8.29 -7.06
C SER A 177 -3.98 9.82 -7.01
N ASP A 178 -2.79 10.41 -6.97
CA ASP A 178 -2.59 11.86 -6.88
C ASP A 178 -2.56 12.54 -8.27
N ILE A 179 -2.20 11.79 -9.31
CA ILE A 179 -2.12 12.32 -10.69
C ILE A 179 -3.43 12.14 -11.47
N ALA A 180 -3.59 12.99 -12.49
CA ALA A 180 -4.66 12.80 -13.47
C ALA A 180 -4.28 11.67 -14.44
N GLY A 181 -5.17 10.71 -14.66
CA GLY A 181 -4.96 9.64 -15.63
C GLY A 181 -5.54 8.29 -15.20
N THR A 182 -5.25 7.27 -16.00
CA THR A 182 -5.53 5.84 -15.68
C THR A 182 -4.27 5.11 -15.28
N SER A 183 -3.17 5.46 -15.93
CA SER A 183 -1.85 4.92 -15.62
C SER A 183 -0.74 5.82 -16.17
N ALA A 184 0.42 5.75 -15.54
CA ALA A 184 1.68 6.21 -16.10
C ALA A 184 2.50 5.02 -16.62
N GLU A 185 3.39 5.28 -17.59
CA GLU A 185 4.33 4.30 -18.16
C GLU A 185 5.75 4.64 -17.67
N TRP A 186 5.95 4.56 -16.36
CA TRP A 186 7.26 4.72 -15.73
C TRP A 186 8.06 3.43 -15.75
N ASP A 187 9.38 3.56 -15.62
CA ASP A 187 10.26 2.41 -15.45
C ASP A 187 9.96 1.71 -14.12
N PHE A 188 10.38 0.44 -14.01
CA PHE A 188 10.21 -0.32 -12.77
C PHE A 188 10.94 0.33 -11.58
N ILE A 189 10.36 0.23 -10.38
CA ILE A 189 10.78 1.00 -9.18
C ILE A 189 12.24 0.77 -8.78
N GLU A 190 12.76 -0.43 -9.01
CA GLU A 190 14.14 -0.79 -8.72
C GLU A 190 15.14 0.06 -9.52
N ASN A 191 14.73 0.60 -10.67
CA ASN A 191 15.56 1.44 -11.53
C ASN A 191 15.42 2.95 -11.24
N TRP A 192 14.54 3.37 -10.32
CA TRP A 192 14.26 4.80 -10.06
C TRP A 192 15.43 5.59 -9.49
N HIS A 193 16.51 4.91 -9.07
CA HIS A 193 17.75 5.55 -8.64
C HIS A 193 18.62 6.01 -9.83
N SER A 194 18.42 5.44 -11.02
CA SER A 194 19.26 5.69 -12.21
C SER A 194 18.47 6.21 -13.42
N THR A 195 17.17 5.96 -13.49
CA THR A 195 16.31 6.46 -14.58
C THR A 195 15.71 7.83 -14.29
N ALA A 196 15.47 8.58 -15.37
CA ALA A 196 14.65 9.78 -15.37
C ALA A 196 13.16 9.51 -15.66
N ASN A 197 12.81 8.34 -16.21
CA ASN A 197 11.42 7.96 -16.52
C ASN A 197 10.70 7.43 -15.28
N LYS A 198 10.33 8.34 -14.38
CA LYS A 198 9.64 8.05 -13.11
C LYS A 198 8.75 9.22 -12.69
N ARG A 199 8.04 9.06 -11.57
CA ARG A 199 7.32 10.17 -10.92
C ARG A 199 8.29 11.31 -10.60
N GLU A 200 8.01 12.51 -11.11
CA GLU A 200 8.83 13.69 -10.87
C GLU A 200 8.97 13.98 -9.38
N GLY A 201 10.19 14.32 -8.94
CA GLY A 201 10.50 14.58 -7.54
C GLY A 201 10.46 13.34 -6.63
N ALA A 202 10.22 12.15 -7.18
CA ALA A 202 10.05 10.95 -6.38
C ALA A 202 11.31 10.11 -6.21
N SER A 203 11.42 9.49 -5.03
CA SER A 203 12.38 8.43 -4.74
C SER A 203 11.67 7.24 -4.10
N TRP A 204 12.14 6.03 -4.40
CA TRP A 204 11.63 4.83 -3.74
C TRP A 204 12.22 4.72 -2.34
N LEU A 205 11.36 4.58 -1.32
CA LEU A 205 11.79 4.35 0.06
C LEU A 205 12.49 2.99 0.24
N GLY A 206 12.36 2.11 -0.77
CA GLY A 206 12.99 0.79 -0.76
C GLY A 206 12.15 -0.29 -0.07
N VAL A 207 10.85 -0.04 0.12
CA VAL A 207 9.88 -1.02 0.62
C VAL A 207 8.62 -1.04 -0.24
N SER A 208 8.00 -2.22 -0.36
CA SER A 208 6.75 -2.42 -1.10
C SER A 208 5.99 -3.64 -0.58
N ILE A 209 4.67 -3.65 -0.80
CA ILE A 209 3.83 -4.84 -0.68
C ILE A 209 3.73 -5.47 -2.07
N ARG A 210 4.12 -6.73 -2.21
CA ARG A 210 3.86 -7.52 -3.42
C ARG A 210 2.65 -8.42 -3.19
N VAL A 211 1.65 -8.26 -4.05
CA VAL A 211 0.42 -9.05 -4.07
C VAL A 211 0.50 -10.06 -5.21
N LYS A 212 0.27 -11.34 -4.91
CA LYS A 212 0.28 -12.43 -5.91
C LYS A 212 -1.15 -12.84 -6.26
N TYR A 213 -1.39 -13.22 -7.53
CA TYR A 213 -2.70 -13.63 -8.03
C TYR A 213 -2.67 -14.67 -9.16
#